data_AF-A0A7Y2GMB0-F1
#
_entry.id   AF-A0A7Y2GMB0-F1
#
_cell.length_a   1.000
_cell.length_b   1.000
_cell.length_c   1.000
_cell.angle_alpha   90.00
_cell.angle_beta   90.00
_cell.angle_gamma   90.00
#
_symmetry.space_group_name_H-M   'P 1'
#
loop_
_entity.id
_entity.type
_entity.pdbx_description
1 polymer ?
#
loop_
_entity_poly.entity_id
_entity_poly.type
_entity_poly.pdbx_seq_one_letter_code
_entity_poly.pdbx_strand_id
1 'polypeptide(L)'
;LVAQGDIGANIDADEPEATNFDVTNNGVASYIFNSDDLENVENPDLTLTRGETYTFTVNASGHPFFIKTVQGNTQADAYNNGVTNNGAQADMVTFVVPIDAPDTLFYNCQFHSSMTGTINIVD
;
A
#
# COMPACT_ATOMS: atom_id res chain seq x y z
N LEU A 1 13.95 -45.18 -34.24
CA LEU A 1 15.11 -44.53 -33.59
C LEU A 1 14.64 -43.17 -33.09
N VAL A 2 14.78 -42.94 -31.77
CA VAL A 2 14.99 -41.69 -30.99
C VAL A 2 14.56 -40.38 -31.68
N ALA A 3 13.78 -39.46 -31.09
CA ALA A 3 14.00 -38.87 -29.77
C ALA A 3 12.77 -38.11 -29.23
N GLN A 4 12.76 -38.05 -27.90
CA GLN A 4 11.96 -37.26 -26.98
C GLN A 4 12.15 -35.75 -27.14
N GLY A 5 11.12 -34.99 -26.76
CA GLY A 5 11.17 -33.54 -26.65
C GLY A 5 10.03 -33.02 -25.77
N ASP A 6 10.06 -33.38 -24.48
CA ASP A 6 9.36 -32.62 -23.45
C ASP A 6 10.11 -31.29 -23.26
N ILE A 7 9.52 -30.16 -23.65
CA ILE A 7 9.95 -28.79 -23.30
C ILE A 7 8.83 -27.82 -23.72
N GLY A 8 8.28 -26.93 -22.90
CA GLY A 8 8.75 -26.43 -21.63
C GLY A 8 7.61 -26.13 -20.68
N ALA A 9 7.92 -26.32 -19.40
CA ALA A 9 7.24 -25.67 -18.32
C ALA A 9 7.41 -24.15 -18.47
N ASN A 10 6.29 -23.43 -18.50
CA ASN A 10 6.19 -22.14 -17.85
C ASN A 10 5.33 -22.47 -16.62
N ILE A 11 5.87 -23.12 -15.58
CA ILE A 11 6.32 -22.39 -14.38
C ILE A 11 5.81 -20.95 -14.45
N ASP A 12 4.53 -20.79 -14.09
CA ASP A 12 4.13 -19.61 -13.33
C ASP A 12 5.16 -19.56 -12.21
N ALA A 13 6.21 -18.76 -12.45
CA ALA A 13 7.12 -18.43 -11.39
C ALA A 13 6.24 -17.79 -10.33
N ASP A 14 6.44 -18.26 -9.12
CA ASP A 14 5.98 -17.72 -7.85
C ASP A 14 6.48 -16.27 -7.73
N GLU A 15 6.03 -15.41 -8.66
CA GLU A 15 6.09 -13.96 -8.51
C GLU A 15 5.24 -13.71 -7.28
N PRO A 16 5.81 -13.10 -6.22
CA PRO A 16 5.02 -12.82 -5.03
C PRO A 16 3.79 -12.03 -5.49
N GLU A 17 2.60 -12.58 -5.22
CA GLU A 17 1.35 -11.86 -5.41
C GLU A 17 1.51 -10.53 -4.68
N ALA A 18 1.42 -9.42 -5.42
CA ALA A 18 1.58 -8.09 -4.84
C ALA A 18 0.63 -7.95 -3.65
N THR A 19 1.17 -7.65 -2.46
CA THR A 19 0.34 -7.58 -1.26
C THR A 19 -0.67 -6.44 -1.39
N ASN A 20 -1.96 -6.78 -1.27
CA ASN A 20 -3.04 -5.82 -1.24
C ASN A 20 -3.54 -5.57 0.19
N PHE A 21 -3.75 -4.30 0.52
CA PHE A 21 -4.46 -3.86 1.71
C PHE A 21 -5.84 -3.32 1.33
N ASP A 22 -6.91 -3.91 1.87
CA ASP A 22 -8.24 -3.32 1.79
C ASP A 22 -8.38 -2.24 2.85
N VAL A 23 -8.65 -1.00 2.42
CA VAL A 23 -8.69 0.17 3.29
C VAL A 23 -10.11 0.73 3.34
N THR A 24 -10.74 0.62 4.50
CA THR A 24 -12.05 1.23 4.80
C THR A 24 -11.93 2.22 5.97
N ASN A 25 -13.02 2.79 6.47
CA ASN A 25 -12.98 3.77 7.56
C ASN A 25 -13.99 3.46 8.68
N ASN A 26 -13.59 3.71 9.92
CA ASN A 26 -14.47 3.75 11.08
C ASN A 26 -14.89 5.21 11.37
N GLY A 27 -15.94 5.67 10.68
CA GLY A 27 -16.36 7.07 10.75
C GLY A 27 -15.18 8.00 10.45
N VAL A 28 -14.88 8.92 11.37
CA VAL A 28 -13.72 9.84 11.28
C VAL A 28 -12.53 9.41 12.14
N ALA A 29 -12.63 8.29 12.85
CA ALA A 29 -11.67 7.90 13.88
C ALA A 29 -10.41 7.28 13.27
N SER A 30 -10.58 6.27 12.41
CA SER A 30 -9.49 5.45 11.89
C SER A 30 -9.76 4.95 10.47
N TYR A 31 -8.67 4.67 9.74
CA TYR A 31 -8.73 3.70 8.65
C TYR A 31 -8.73 2.28 9.24
N ILE A 32 -9.47 1.37 8.63
CA ILE A 32 -9.46 -0.06 8.95
C ILE A 32 -8.77 -0.78 7.80
N PHE A 33 -7.74 -1.55 8.12
CA PHE A 33 -6.97 -2.34 7.17
C PHE A 33 -7.29 -3.83 7.29
N ASN A 34 -7.42 -4.48 6.14
CA ASN A 34 -7.43 -5.93 6.01
C ASN A 34 -6.42 -6.38 4.95
N SER A 35 -5.82 -7.54 5.15
CA SER A 35 -4.97 -8.26 4.19
C SER A 35 -4.90 -9.73 4.63
N ASP A 36 -4.02 -10.53 4.04
CA ASP A 36 -3.81 -11.91 4.49
C ASP A 36 -3.36 -12.01 5.96
N ASP A 37 -2.65 -10.99 6.46
CA ASP A 37 -2.08 -10.93 7.82
C ASP A 37 -2.80 -9.94 8.76
N LEU A 38 -3.75 -9.14 8.25
CA LEU A 38 -4.48 -8.13 9.02
C LEU A 38 -5.99 -8.37 8.94
N GLU A 39 -6.65 -8.40 10.09
CA GLU A 39 -8.12 -8.49 10.18
C GLU A 39 -8.68 -7.33 11.02
N ASN A 40 -9.38 -6.41 10.36
CA ASN A 40 -10.03 -5.24 10.93
C ASN A 40 -9.14 -4.39 11.85
N VAL A 41 -7.88 -4.21 11.47
CA VAL A 41 -6.91 -3.48 12.29
C VAL A 41 -7.04 -1.98 12.03
N GLU A 42 -7.26 -1.21 13.10
CA GLU A 42 -7.40 0.24 13.03
C GLU A 42 -6.04 0.94 13.03
N ASN A 43 -5.80 1.77 12.01
CA ASN A 43 -4.57 2.55 11.83
C ASN A 43 -3.26 1.77 12.17
N PRO A 44 -3.03 0.57 11.62
CA PRO A 44 -1.80 -0.17 11.88
C PRO A 44 -0.57 0.59 11.37
N ASP A 45 0.57 0.40 12.02
CA ASP A 45 1.85 0.64 11.35
C ASP A 45 2.06 -0.47 10.31
N LEU A 46 2.52 -0.08 9.12
CA LEU A 46 2.80 -1.00 8.02
C LEU A 46 4.32 -1.18 7.86
N THR A 47 4.73 -2.33 7.38
CA THR A 47 6.12 -2.59 6.97
C THR A 47 6.12 -3.01 5.51
N LEU A 48 6.80 -2.26 4.67
CA LEU A 48 6.90 -2.51 3.23
C LEU A 48 8.37 -2.66 2.84
N THR A 49 8.65 -3.45 1.81
CA THR A 49 10.01 -3.72 1.34
C THR A 49 10.32 -2.90 0.09
N ARG A 50 11.54 -2.35 0.01
CA ARG A 50 12.01 -1.64 -1.19
C ARG A 50 12.06 -2.57 -2.41
N GLY A 51 11.69 -2.03 -3.56
CA GLY A 51 11.64 -2.77 -4.83
C GLY A 51 10.33 -3.54 -5.04
N GLU A 52 9.54 -3.76 -3.98
CA GLU A 52 8.26 -4.45 -4.06
C GLU A 52 7.11 -3.51 -4.45
N THR A 53 6.02 -4.11 -4.94
CA THR A 53 4.79 -3.39 -5.26
C THR A 53 3.68 -3.75 -4.29
N TYR A 54 3.04 -2.73 -3.74
CA TYR A 54 1.88 -2.87 -2.84
C TYR A 54 0.68 -2.15 -3.43
N THR A 55 -0.52 -2.68 -3.16
CA THR A 55 -1.77 -1.99 -3.49
C THR A 55 -2.59 -1.71 -2.25
N PHE A 56 -3.32 -0.60 -2.29
CA PHE A 56 -4.31 -0.24 -1.29
C PHE A 56 -5.64 -0.08 -2.02
N THR A 57 -6.54 -1.05 -1.84
CA THR A 57 -7.90 -0.96 -2.37
C THR A 57 -8.72 -0.09 -1.44
N VAL A 58 -8.87 1.19 -1.78
CA VAL A 58 -9.52 2.18 -0.93
C VAL A 58 -11.03 2.16 -1.17
N ASN A 59 -11.79 2.03 -0.09
CA ASN A 59 -13.24 2.24 -0.05
C ASN A 59 -13.58 3.05 1.21
N ALA A 60 -13.21 4.34 1.18
CA ALA A 60 -13.29 5.26 2.30
C ALA A 60 -13.74 6.65 1.83
N SER A 61 -14.96 6.72 1.27
CA SER A 61 -15.54 7.96 0.74
C SER A 61 -15.56 9.08 1.78
N GLY A 62 -15.01 10.25 1.45
CA GLY A 62 -14.82 11.36 2.38
C GLY A 62 -13.50 11.32 3.15
N HIS A 63 -12.65 10.30 2.94
CA HIS A 63 -11.39 10.10 3.65
C HIS A 63 -10.22 9.86 2.68
N PRO A 64 -9.66 10.93 2.07
CA PRO A 64 -8.58 10.80 1.08
C PRO A 64 -7.33 10.13 1.66
N PHE A 65 -6.93 8.99 1.12
CA PHE A 65 -5.79 8.19 1.58
C PHE A 65 -4.51 8.65 0.89
N PHE A 66 -3.64 9.35 1.63
CA PHE A 66 -2.35 9.84 1.13
C PHE A 66 -1.19 9.07 1.73
N ILE A 67 -0.20 8.70 0.90
CA ILE A 67 1.16 8.38 1.33
C ILE A 67 1.98 9.67 1.36
N LYS A 68 2.73 9.88 2.44
CA LYS A 68 3.37 11.17 2.78
C LYS A 68 4.77 11.00 3.38
N THR A 69 5.61 12.03 3.21
CA THR A 69 6.94 12.11 3.85
C THR A 69 6.89 12.66 5.27
N VAL A 70 5.87 13.44 5.60
CA VAL A 70 5.64 14.00 6.93
C VAL A 70 4.22 13.70 7.36
N GLN A 71 4.08 13.17 8.59
CA GLN A 71 2.77 12.90 9.17
C GLN A 71 2.00 14.19 9.37
N GLY A 72 0.77 14.25 8.86
CA GLY A 72 -0.11 15.39 9.05
C GLY A 72 -1.33 15.36 8.13
N ASN A 73 -2.40 16.01 8.57
CA ASN A 73 -3.55 16.32 7.72
C ASN A 73 -3.20 17.45 6.74
N THR A 74 -3.93 17.59 5.63
CA THR A 74 -3.60 18.33 4.38
C THR A 74 -2.86 17.51 3.31
N GLN A 75 -2.84 18.05 2.09
CA GLN A 75 -2.16 17.48 0.92
C GLN A 75 -0.66 17.85 0.84
N ALA A 76 -0.17 18.71 1.75
CA ALA A 76 1.27 19.00 1.81
C ALA A 76 2.05 17.72 2.07
N ASP A 77 3.32 17.65 1.66
CA ASP A 77 4.20 16.50 1.93
C ASP A 77 3.74 15.16 1.32
N ALA A 78 2.85 15.20 0.33
CA ALA A 78 2.47 14.01 -0.44
C ALA A 78 3.72 13.39 -1.11
N TYR A 79 3.94 12.10 -0.85
CA TYR A 79 5.01 11.33 -1.48
C TYR A 79 4.45 10.66 -2.73
N ASN A 80 4.84 11.17 -3.92
CA ASN A 80 4.31 10.69 -5.20
C ASN A 80 5.30 9.81 -5.97
N ASN A 81 6.54 9.65 -5.50
CA ASN A 81 7.52 8.79 -6.16
C ASN A 81 7.12 7.31 -5.98
N GLY A 82 6.81 6.63 -7.08
CA GLY A 82 6.28 5.26 -7.05
C GLY A 82 4.81 5.13 -6.65
N VAL A 83 4.11 6.22 -6.33
CA VAL A 83 2.70 6.19 -5.91
C VAL A 83 1.79 6.63 -7.05
N THR A 84 0.84 5.77 -7.43
CA THR A 84 -0.24 6.08 -8.38
C THR A 84 -1.56 6.25 -7.64
N ASN A 85 -2.36 7.24 -8.06
CA ASN A 85 -3.67 7.57 -7.46
C ASN A 85 -3.61 8.03 -5.99
N ASN A 86 -2.51 8.68 -5.59
CA ASN A 86 -2.34 9.18 -4.22
C ASN A 86 -3.47 10.15 -3.82
N GLY A 87 -4.10 9.93 -2.67
CA GLY A 87 -5.28 10.69 -2.22
C GLY A 87 -6.62 10.09 -2.61
N ALA A 88 -6.64 8.89 -3.21
CA ALA A 88 -7.89 8.19 -3.52
C ALA A 88 -8.77 8.02 -2.27
N GLN A 89 -10.07 8.10 -2.49
CA GLN A 89 -11.13 7.84 -1.49
C GLN A 89 -11.96 6.60 -1.87
N ALA A 90 -11.87 6.22 -3.13
CA ALA A 90 -12.42 5.03 -3.75
C ALA A 90 -11.40 4.61 -4.82
N ASP A 91 -11.34 3.31 -5.12
CA ASP A 91 -10.40 2.68 -6.06
C ASP A 91 -9.00 2.44 -5.49
N MET A 92 -8.14 1.87 -6.33
CA MET A 92 -6.82 1.40 -5.96
C MET A 92 -5.79 2.55 -5.92
N VAL A 93 -5.00 2.60 -4.86
CA VAL A 93 -3.70 3.28 -4.79
C VAL A 93 -2.63 2.22 -4.97
N THR A 94 -1.68 2.44 -5.87
CA THR A 94 -0.54 1.53 -6.07
C THR A 94 0.72 2.21 -5.58
N PHE A 95 1.53 1.52 -4.80
CA PHE A 95 2.84 1.97 -4.38
C PHE A 95 3.92 0.96 -4.79
N VAL A 96 4.68 1.31 -5.82
CA VAL A 96 5.92 0.63 -6.18
C VAL A 96 7.02 1.28 -5.34
N VAL A 97 7.51 0.59 -4.31
CA VAL A 97 8.44 1.18 -3.33
C VAL A 97 9.80 1.40 -4.01
N PRO A 98 10.23 2.66 -4.21
CA PRO A 98 11.52 2.92 -4.86
C PRO A 98 12.69 2.36 -4.06
N ILE A 99 13.76 1.96 -4.74
CA ILE A 99 14.99 1.48 -4.08
C ILE A 99 15.66 2.56 -3.22
N ASP A 100 15.35 3.82 -3.46
CA ASP A 100 15.82 4.99 -2.71
C ASP A 100 14.73 5.60 -1.79
N ALA A 101 13.64 4.85 -1.53
CA ALA A 101 12.60 5.29 -0.61
C ALA A 101 13.18 5.59 0.78
N PRO A 102 12.72 6.65 1.49
CA PRO A 102 13.08 6.89 2.88
C PRO A 102 12.68 5.71 3.79
N ASP A 103 13.42 5.47 4.87
CA ASP A 103 13.12 4.42 5.85
C ASP A 103 11.75 4.60 6.53
N THR A 104 11.21 5.82 6.52
CA THR A 104 9.94 6.16 7.14
C THR A 104 9.11 7.02 6.21
N LEU A 105 7.92 6.54 5.92
CA LEU A 105 6.82 7.29 5.33
C LEU A 105 5.60 7.19 6.25
N PHE A 106 4.52 7.86 5.86
CA PHE A 106 3.26 7.84 6.60
C PHE A 106 2.11 7.64 5.63
N TYR A 107 1.00 7.10 6.13
CA TYR A 107 -0.28 7.35 5.49
C TYR A 107 -1.13 8.29 6.34
N ASN A 108 -1.94 9.11 5.70
CA ASN A 108 -2.78 10.11 6.35
C ASN A 108 -4.09 10.33 5.58
N CYS A 109 -5.17 10.54 6.33
CA CYS A 109 -6.35 11.19 5.78
C CYS A 109 -6.07 12.69 5.60
N GLN A 110 -6.51 13.27 4.48
CA GLN A 110 -6.41 14.71 4.26
C GLN A 110 -7.15 15.53 5.33
N PHE A 111 -8.30 15.05 5.83
CA PHE A 111 -9.22 15.84 6.64
C PHE A 111 -9.18 15.49 8.13
N HIS A 112 -8.96 14.23 8.48
CA HIS A 112 -9.11 13.73 9.84
C HIS A 112 -7.76 13.34 10.41
N SER A 113 -7.27 14.10 11.39
CA SER A 113 -5.91 13.93 11.94
C SER A 113 -5.68 12.62 12.67
N SER A 114 -6.74 11.95 13.13
CA SER A 114 -6.65 10.64 13.79
C SER A 114 -6.48 9.48 12.81
N MET A 115 -6.71 9.68 11.52
CA MET A 115 -6.61 8.64 10.50
C MET A 115 -5.22 8.66 9.88
N THR A 116 -4.26 8.03 10.54
CA THR A 116 -2.86 8.01 10.13
C THR A 116 -2.11 6.86 10.77
N GLY A 117 -1.02 6.42 10.16
CA GLY A 117 -0.05 5.48 10.73
C GLY A 117 1.29 5.59 10.03
N THR A 118 2.28 4.88 10.57
CA THR A 118 3.65 4.84 10.03
C THR A 118 3.76 3.77 8.96
N ILE A 119 4.59 4.02 7.95
CA ILE A 119 5.02 3.03 6.99
C ILE A 119 6.54 2.89 7.15
N ASN A 120 6.97 1.77 7.72
CA ASN A 120 8.37 1.42 7.85
C ASN A 120 8.84 0.78 6.55
N ILE A 121 9.88 1.35 5.93
CA ILE A 121 10.46 0.82 4.71
C ILE A 121 11.73 0.03 5.05
N VAL A 122 11.76 -1.23 4.64
CA VAL A 122 12.87 -2.17 4.89
C VAL A 122 13.45 -2.70 3.58
N ASP A 123 14.57 -3.43 3.69
CA ASP A 123 15.25 -4.09 2.58
C ASP A 123 15.00 -5.61 2.58
#